data_AF-A0A9C9KUD6-F1
#
_entry.id   AF-A0A9C9KUD6-F1
#
_cell.length_a   1.000
_cell.length_b   1.000
_cell.length_c   1.000
_cell.angle_alpha   90.00
_cell.angle_beta   90.00
_cell.angle_gamma   90.00
#
_symmetry.space_group_name_H-M   'P 1'
#
loop_
_entity.id
_entity.type
_entity.pdbx_description
1 polymer ?
#
loop_
_entity_poly.entity_id
_entity_poly.type
_entity_poly.pdbx_seq_one_letter_code
_entity_poly.pdbx_strand_id
1 'polypeptide(L)'
;MPTLDRSGGFPFAPDNWNEEEARSLAGEEGIELSEDHWNELRALQEYCSRHDCNKYSVRELHDALDEKFHDQGGYKFLYRLFPGGPIAQGCKLAGLEPPSGAIDRGFGSVV
;
A
#
# COMPACT_ATOMS: atom_id res chain seq x y z
N MET A 1 -0.01 -19.74 22.49
CA MET A 1 -1.46 -19.42 22.47
C MET A 1 -1.68 -18.61 21.20
N PRO A 2 -2.35 -19.12 20.15
CA PRO A 2 -2.43 -18.41 18.88
C PRO A 2 -3.76 -17.65 18.71
N THR A 3 -3.77 -16.76 17.71
CA THR A 3 -4.88 -15.98 17.15
C THR A 3 -5.22 -14.68 17.88
N LEU A 4 -4.25 -13.76 17.96
CA LEU A 4 -4.59 -12.35 18.14
C LEU A 4 -5.28 -11.84 16.87
N ASP A 5 -6.45 -11.25 17.11
CA ASP A 5 -7.18 -10.28 16.30
C ASP A 5 -7.26 -10.51 14.79
N ARG A 6 -8.43 -11.02 14.37
CA ARG A 6 -8.88 -11.03 12.99
C ARG A 6 -9.13 -9.58 12.55
N SER A 7 -8.07 -8.89 12.15
CA SER A 7 -8.01 -7.75 11.23
C SER A 7 -9.32 -6.98 11.09
N GLY A 8 -9.73 -6.26 12.14
CA GLY A 8 -11.00 -5.51 12.15
C GLY A 8 -11.02 -4.26 11.27
N GLY A 9 -9.90 -3.90 10.62
CA GLY A 9 -9.73 -2.64 9.88
C GLY A 9 -9.60 -2.77 8.36
N PHE A 10 -9.39 -3.96 7.80
CA PHE A 10 -9.08 -4.15 6.38
C PHE A 10 -10.01 -5.20 5.73
N PRO A 11 -11.30 -4.86 5.49
CA PRO A 11 -12.27 -5.81 4.94
C PRO A 11 -12.00 -6.21 3.48
N PHE A 12 -11.16 -5.43 2.78
CA PHE A 12 -10.81 -5.63 1.38
C PHE A 12 -9.38 -6.18 1.20
N ALA A 13 -8.69 -6.51 2.29
CA ALA A 13 -7.37 -7.12 2.23
C ALA A 13 -7.45 -8.52 1.59
N PRO A 14 -6.41 -8.93 0.84
CA PRO A 14 -6.30 -10.31 0.39
C PRO A 14 -6.11 -11.26 1.59
N ASP A 15 -6.63 -12.49 1.48
CA ASP A 15 -6.61 -13.49 2.56
C ASP A 15 -5.18 -13.85 3.02
N ASN A 16 -4.20 -13.65 2.13
CA ASN A 16 -2.79 -13.92 2.37
C ASN A 16 -2.03 -12.72 2.97
N TRP A 17 -2.71 -11.63 3.34
CA TRP A 17 -2.11 -10.42 3.89
C TRP A 17 -2.54 -10.16 5.33
N ASN A 18 -1.60 -9.68 6.15
CA ASN A 18 -1.83 -9.31 7.55
C ASN A 18 -1.15 -7.98 7.88
N GLU A 19 -1.70 -7.23 8.83
CA GLU A 19 -1.13 -5.96 9.30
C GLU A 19 0.29 -6.13 9.85
N GLU A 20 0.59 -7.29 10.45
CA GLU A 20 1.92 -7.62 10.97
C GLU A 20 2.97 -7.74 9.87
N GLU A 21 2.60 -8.33 8.72
CA GLU A 21 3.47 -8.45 7.54
C GLU A 21 3.74 -7.06 6.95
N ALA A 22 2.71 -6.23 6.81
CA ALA A 22 2.86 -4.85 6.34
C ALA A 22 3.78 -4.03 7.27
N ARG A 23 3.62 -4.13 8.59
CA ARG A 23 4.50 -3.48 9.57
C ARG A 23 5.94 -3.96 9.46
N SER A 24 6.14 -5.26 9.25
CA SER A 24 7.48 -5.85 9.12
C SER A 24 8.17 -5.33 7.86
N LEU A 25 7.48 -5.37 6.71
CA LEU A 25 7.95 -4.81 5.43
C LEU A 25 8.26 -3.32 5.52
N ALA A 26 7.39 -2.53 6.17
CA ALA A 26 7.62 -1.10 6.34
C ALA A 26 8.84 -0.85 7.24
N GLY A 27 9.01 -1.64 8.30
CA GLY A 27 10.18 -1.59 9.17
C GLY A 27 11.49 -1.92 8.43
N GLU A 28 11.48 -2.88 7.51
CA GLU A 28 12.64 -3.18 6.64
C GLU A 28 13.01 -2.00 5.73
N GLU A 29 12.02 -1.24 5.28
CA GLU A 29 12.20 -0.03 4.46
C GLU A 29 12.52 1.23 5.30
N GLY A 30 12.49 1.13 6.63
CA GLY A 30 12.66 2.27 7.54
C GLY A 30 11.46 3.23 7.55
N ILE A 31 10.27 2.75 7.19
CA ILE A 31 9.02 3.50 7.15
C ILE A 31 8.18 3.18 8.38
N GLU A 32 7.74 4.22 9.08
CA GLU A 32 6.85 4.08 10.22
C GLU A 32 5.40 4.19 9.75
N LEU A 33 4.65 3.06 9.79
CA LEU A 33 3.24 3.02 9.38
C LEU A 33 2.36 3.79 10.34
N SER A 34 2.12 5.06 10.01
CA SER A 34 1.15 5.93 10.67
C SER A 34 -0.26 5.73 10.11
N GLU A 35 -1.25 6.37 10.72
CA GLU A 35 -2.66 6.30 10.28
C GLU A 35 -2.82 6.69 8.81
N ASP A 36 -2.03 7.64 8.31
CA ASP A 36 -2.03 8.04 6.90
C ASP A 36 -1.58 6.91 5.96
N HIS A 37 -0.51 6.19 6.32
CA HIS A 37 -0.04 5.02 5.56
C HIS A 37 -1.12 3.94 5.52
N TRP A 38 -1.74 3.66 6.66
CA TRP A 38 -2.86 2.71 6.73
C TRP A 38 -4.06 3.15 5.91
N ASN A 39 -4.34 4.45 5.84
CA ASN A 39 -5.43 4.98 5.03
C ASN A 39 -5.14 4.85 3.53
N GLU A 40 -3.87 4.96 3.11
CA GLU A 40 -3.43 4.69 1.73
C GLU A 40 -3.62 3.21 1.40
N LEU A 41 -3.12 2.32 2.27
CA LEU A 41 -3.25 0.87 2.16
C LEU A 41 -4.71 0.42 2.02
N ARG A 42 -5.61 0.95 2.87
CA ARG A 42 -7.06 0.69 2.78
C ARG A 42 -7.64 1.17 1.46
N ALA A 43 -7.23 2.36 1.00
CA ALA A 43 -7.67 2.88 -0.29
C ALA A 43 -7.28 1.94 -1.41
N LEU A 44 -6.02 1.50 -1.46
CA LEU A 44 -5.52 0.58 -2.48
C LEU A 44 -6.31 -0.74 -2.49
N GLN A 45 -6.55 -1.32 -1.32
CA GLN A 45 -7.31 -2.56 -1.19
C GLN A 45 -8.78 -2.41 -1.58
N GLU A 46 -9.45 -1.35 -1.11
CA GLU A 46 -10.83 -1.04 -1.49
C GLU A 46 -10.94 -0.82 -3.01
N TYR A 47 -9.98 -0.09 -3.59
CA TYR A 47 -9.93 0.15 -5.01
C TYR A 47 -9.78 -1.17 -5.78
N CYS A 48 -8.79 -1.99 -5.42
CA CYS A 48 -8.53 -3.30 -6.05
C CYS A 48 -9.75 -4.22 -5.98
N SER A 49 -10.45 -4.23 -4.83
CA SER A 49 -11.66 -5.02 -4.62
C SER A 49 -12.85 -4.54 -5.49
N ARG A 50 -12.95 -3.25 -5.79
CA ARG A 50 -14.06 -2.70 -6.60
C ARG A 50 -13.93 -2.85 -8.11
N HIS A 51 -12.72 -2.81 -8.68
CA HIS A 51 -12.52 -2.69 -10.13
C HIS A 51 -11.72 -3.86 -10.77
N ASP A 52 -11.58 -5.01 -10.08
CA ASP A 52 -10.79 -6.19 -10.47
C ASP A 52 -9.27 -5.89 -10.64
N CYS A 53 -8.45 -6.41 -9.72
CA CYS A 53 -6.99 -6.26 -9.62
C CYS A 53 -6.17 -6.41 -10.93
N ASN A 54 -6.75 -6.96 -11.99
CA ASN A 54 -6.07 -7.26 -13.25
C ASN A 54 -6.00 -6.08 -14.25
N LYS A 55 -6.69 -4.96 -14.02
CA LYS A 55 -6.87 -3.89 -15.05
C LYS A 55 -6.28 -2.52 -14.72
N TYR A 56 -5.54 -2.34 -13.64
CA TYR A 56 -5.09 -1.01 -13.24
C TYR A 56 -3.75 -0.61 -13.85
N SER A 57 -3.70 0.64 -14.30
CA SER A 57 -2.46 1.35 -14.54
C SER A 57 -2.06 2.11 -13.29
N VAL A 58 -0.76 2.19 -12.99
CA VAL A 58 -0.16 3.00 -11.92
C VAL A 58 -0.71 4.43 -11.90
N ARG A 59 -1.08 4.96 -13.07
CA ARG A 59 -1.73 6.27 -13.25
C ARG A 59 -3.09 6.39 -12.57
N GLU A 60 -3.96 5.38 -12.68
CA GLU A 60 -5.30 5.44 -12.10
C GLU A 60 -5.23 5.46 -10.58
N LEU A 61 -4.34 4.65 -9.99
CA LEU A 61 -4.10 4.64 -8.55
C LEU A 61 -3.45 5.95 -8.09
N HIS A 62 -2.53 6.51 -8.89
CA HIS A 62 -1.96 7.83 -8.61
C HIS A 62 -3.04 8.89 -8.55
N ASP A 63 -3.89 8.98 -9.58
CA ASP A 63 -4.94 10.00 -9.67
C ASP A 63 -5.96 9.85 -8.53
N ALA A 64 -6.40 8.62 -8.26
CA ALA A 64 -7.32 8.34 -7.15
C ALA A 64 -6.73 8.69 -5.78
N LEU A 65 -5.44 8.40 -5.56
CA LEU A 65 -4.76 8.76 -4.32
C LEU A 65 -4.50 10.27 -4.22
N ASP A 66 -4.13 10.94 -5.32
CA ASP A 66 -3.98 12.40 -5.34
C ASP A 66 -5.29 13.09 -4.97
N GLU A 67 -6.41 12.64 -5.54
CA GLU A 67 -7.74 13.15 -5.23
C GLU A 67 -8.14 12.84 -3.79
N LYS A 68 -7.95 11.61 -3.32
CA LYS A 68 -8.31 11.19 -1.95
C LYS A 68 -7.51 11.95 -0.89
N PHE A 69 -6.23 12.17 -1.13
CA PHE A 69 -5.32 12.86 -0.20
C PHE A 69 -5.15 14.35 -0.51
N HIS A 70 -5.94 14.91 -1.43
CA HIS A 70 -5.86 16.31 -1.85
C HIS A 70 -5.86 17.27 -0.65
N ASP A 71 -6.72 17.02 0.34
CA ASP A 71 -6.83 17.81 1.57
C ASP A 71 -5.55 17.79 2.42
N GLN A 72 -4.81 16.68 2.40
CA GLN A 72 -3.56 16.50 3.15
C GLN A 72 -2.31 16.96 2.38
N GLY A 73 -2.48 17.43 1.14
CA GLY A 73 -1.39 17.86 0.24
C GLY A 73 -1.21 16.99 -1.01
N GLY A 74 -2.21 16.14 -1.30
CA GLY A 74 -2.27 15.29 -2.49
C GLY A 74 -1.12 14.30 -2.59
N TYR A 75 -0.73 14.00 -3.81
CA TYR A 75 0.34 13.03 -4.10
C TYR A 75 1.71 13.45 -3.55
N LYS A 76 1.94 14.76 -3.37
CA LYS A 76 3.16 15.27 -2.71
C LYS A 76 3.26 14.86 -1.24
N PHE A 77 2.14 14.70 -0.55
CA PHE A 77 2.12 14.19 0.81
C PHE A 77 2.45 12.69 0.83
N LEU A 78 1.88 11.92 -0.09
CA LEU A 78 2.15 10.49 -0.22
C LEU A 78 3.62 10.19 -0.56
N TYR A 79 4.24 11.02 -1.40
CA TYR A 79 5.69 10.95 -1.65
C TYR A 79 6.55 11.23 -0.41
N ARG A 80 6.03 11.99 0.58
CA ARG A 80 6.73 12.19 1.86
C ARG A 80 6.56 10.99 2.78
N LEU A 81 5.42 10.31 2.73
CA LEU A 81 5.16 9.08 3.48
C LEU A 81 5.94 7.88 2.92
N PHE A 82 6.02 7.80 1.59
CA PHE A 82 6.62 6.72 0.82
C PHE A 82 7.68 7.27 -0.16
N PRO A 83 8.92 7.49 0.30
CA PRO A 83 9.98 8.06 -0.54
C PRO A 83 10.39 7.14 -1.71
N GLY A 84 10.16 5.82 -1.58
CA GLY A 84 10.41 4.83 -2.63
C GLY A 84 9.27 4.72 -3.65
N GLY A 85 8.19 5.47 -3.46
CA GLY A 85 7.05 5.54 -4.37
C GLY A 85 5.77 5.05 -3.68
N PRO A 86 4.74 5.90 -3.51
CA PRO A 86 3.53 5.55 -2.77
C PRO A 86 2.77 4.38 -3.40
N ILE A 87 2.74 4.31 -4.73
CA ILE A 87 2.08 3.19 -5.42
C ILE A 87 2.88 1.89 -5.26
N ALA A 88 4.20 1.93 -5.44
CA ALA A 88 5.03 0.73 -5.40
C ALA A 88 5.13 0.17 -3.97
N GLN A 89 5.45 1.04 -3.01
CA GLN A 89 5.55 0.67 -1.60
C GLN A 89 4.15 0.40 -1.03
N GLY A 90 3.16 1.23 -1.32
CA GLY A 90 1.77 1.04 -0.89
C GLY A 90 1.16 -0.26 -1.41
N CYS A 91 1.30 -0.60 -2.70
CA CYS A 91 0.78 -1.89 -3.19
C CYS A 91 1.49 -3.09 -2.55
N LYS A 92 2.82 -3.02 -2.40
CA LYS A 92 3.61 -4.06 -1.73
C LYS A 92 3.16 -4.25 -0.28
N LEU A 93 3.03 -3.14 0.46
CA LEU A 93 2.59 -3.11 1.84
C LEU A 93 1.11 -3.48 1.98
N ALA A 94 0.27 -3.29 0.95
CA ALA A 94 -1.13 -3.70 0.92
C ALA A 94 -1.31 -5.19 0.61
N GLY A 95 -0.23 -5.91 0.30
CA GLY A 95 -0.28 -7.31 -0.14
C GLY A 95 -0.85 -7.47 -1.55
N LEU A 96 -0.85 -6.41 -2.35
CA LEU A 96 -1.36 -6.40 -3.72
C LEU A 96 -0.22 -6.59 -4.70
N GLU A 97 -0.48 -7.35 -5.77
CA GLU A 97 0.51 -7.54 -6.83
C GLU A 97 0.68 -6.23 -7.62
N PRO A 98 1.86 -5.58 -7.58
CA PRO A 98 2.06 -4.32 -8.27
C PRO A 98 2.02 -4.54 -9.79
N PRO A 99 1.34 -3.67 -10.56
CA PRO A 99 1.35 -3.78 -12.02
C PRO A 99 2.77 -3.61 -12.56
N SER A 100 3.08 -4.26 -13.69
CA SER A 100 4.45 -4.38 -14.28
C SER A 100 5.23 -3.07 -14.48
N GLY A 101 4.58 -1.91 -14.37
CA GLY A 101 5.22 -0.57 -14.42
C GLY A 101 5.68 -0.01 -13.08
N ALA A 102 5.33 -0.61 -11.94
CA ALA A 102 5.78 -0.21 -10.60
C ALA A 102 6.86 -1.11 -10.02
N ILE A 103 7.17 -2.23 -10.68
CA ILE A 103 8.15 -3.22 -10.23
C ILE A 103 9.54 -2.79 -10.71
N ASP A 104 10.13 -1.81 -10.04
CA ASP A 104 11.58 -1.66 -10.14
C ASP A 104 12.21 -2.87 -9.45
N ARG A 105 12.92 -3.68 -10.22
CA ARG A 105 13.61 -4.91 -9.82
C ARG A 105 14.85 -4.58 -8.96
N GLY A 106 14.68 -3.76 -7.92
CA GLY A 106 15.74 -3.21 -7.09
C GLY A 106 15.59 -3.47 -5.58
N PHE A 107 14.41 -3.82 -5.06
CA PHE A 107 14.21 -4.01 -3.62
C PHE A 107 14.39 -5.46 -3.17
N GLY A 108 15.54 -6.03 -3.54
CA GLY A 108 15.93 -7.39 -3.21
C GLY A 108 17.44 -7.56 -3.31
N SER A 109 18.20 -6.80 -2.52
CA SER A 109 19.51 -7.23 -2.04
C SER A 109 20.01 -6.27 -0.95
N VAL A 110 19.66 -6.54 0.30
CA VAL A 110 20.50 -6.18 1.42
C VAL A 110 21.01 -7.48 2.04
N VAL A 111 22.20 -7.88 1.59
CA VAL A 111 23.13 -8.76 2.30
C VAL A 111 24.37 -7.95 2.61
#